data_AF-I3W3V9-F1
#
_entry.id   AF-I3W3V9-F1
#
_cell.length_a   1.000
_cell.length_b   1.000
_cell.length_c   1.000
_cell.angle_alpha   90.00
_cell.angle_beta   90.00
_cell.angle_gamma   90.00
#
_symmetry.space_group_name_H-M   'P 1'
#
loop_
_entity.id
_entity.type
_entity.pdbx_description
1 polymer ?
#
loop_
_entity_poly.entity_id
_entity_poly.type
_entity_poly.pdbx_seq_one_letter_code
_entity_poly.pdbx_strand_id
1 'polypeptide(L)' 'MRISEQVLAGTPPPCVPDGLVLETPGIQGDTPLCHVDFVVAQKWLVCDETWTQTVGGTEFGGAVWRQRTDGENTTL' A
#
# COMPACT_ATOMS: atom_id res chain seq x y z
N MET A 1 0.88 2.93 11.21
CA MET A 1 1.59 3.21 9.96
C MET A 1 0.83 2.57 8.81
N ARG A 2 0.49 3.33 7.76
CA ARG A 2 -0.24 2.87 6.58
C ARG A 2 0.59 3.17 5.34
N ILE A 3 0.67 2.25 4.38
CA ILE A 3 1.28 2.49 3.07
C ILE A 3 0.20 2.35 2.02
N SER A 4 0.08 3.34 1.15
CA SER A 4 -0.84 3.33 0.02
C SER A 4 -0.06 3.08 -1.26
N GLU A 5 -0.41 1.99 -1.93
CA GLU A 5 0.15 1.55 -3.21
C GLU A 5 -0.81 1.95 -4.33
N GLN A 6 -0.28 2.50 -5.41
CA GLN A 6 -1.01 2.78 -6.65
C GLN A 6 -0.41 1.99 -7.81
N VAL A 7 -1.27 1.37 -8.61
CA VAL A 7 -0.90 0.54 -9.76
C VAL A 7 -1.77 0.94 -10.94
N LEU A 8 -1.18 1.15 -12.11
CA LEU A 8 -1.92 1.35 -13.34
C LEU A 8 -2.55 0.03 -13.80
N ALA A 9 -3.83 0.03 -14.17
CA ALA A 9 -4.49 -1.17 -14.69
C ALA A 9 -3.82 -1.68 -15.97
N GLY A 10 -3.69 -3.00 -16.08
CA GLY A 10 -3.04 -3.67 -17.23
C GLY A 10 -1.54 -3.88 -17.08
N THR A 11 -0.93 -3.49 -15.97
CA THR A 11 0.48 -3.85 -15.67
C THR A 11 0.56 -5.36 -15.44
N PRO A 12 1.39 -6.12 -16.18
CA PRO A 12 1.57 -7.55 -15.95
C PRO A 12 2.53 -7.81 -14.78
N PRO A 13 2.31 -8.86 -13.96
CA PRO A 13 3.18 -9.17 -12.84
C PRO A 13 4.60 -9.57 -13.28
N PRO A 14 5.66 -9.17 -12.53
CA PRO A 14 5.62 -8.43 -11.27
C PRO A 14 5.38 -6.93 -11.50
N CYS A 15 4.21 -6.41 -11.11
CA CYS A 15 3.88 -5.01 -11.28
C CYS A 15 4.76 -4.19 -10.34
N VAL A 16 5.57 -3.31 -10.89
CA VAL A 16 6.13 -2.21 -10.10
C VAL A 16 4.99 -1.20 -9.93
N PRO A 17 4.56 -0.89 -8.70
CA PRO A 17 3.55 0.13 -8.48
C PRO A 17 4.06 1.48 -8.99
N ASP A 18 3.14 2.26 -9.57
CA ASP A 18 3.41 3.60 -10.10
C ASP A 18 3.79 4.58 -8.97
N GLY A 19 3.23 4.34 -7.78
CA GLY A 19 3.55 5.09 -6.58
C GLY A 19 3.35 4.26 -5.31
N LEU A 20 4.27 4.45 -4.35
CA LEU A 20 4.17 3.95 -3.00
C LEU A 20 4.29 5.13 -2.06
N VAL A 21 3.32 5.32 -1.18
CA VAL A 21 3.33 6.46 -0.26
C VAL A 21 3.07 5.99 1.16
N LEU A 22 3.96 6.39 2.06
CA LEU A 22 3.81 6.21 3.48
C LEU A 22 2.89 7.29 4.05
N GLU A 23 1.91 6.85 4.82
CA GLU A 23 0.92 7.69 5.46
C GLU A 23 1.06 7.61 6.97
N THR A 24 1.31 8.78 7.56
CA THR A 24 1.30 8.98 9.00
C THR A 24 -0.17 9.13 9.44
N PRO A 25 -0.60 8.55 10.58
CA PRO A 25 -1.97 8.73 11.06
C PRO A 25 -2.35 10.21 11.13
N GLY A 26 -3.36 10.62 10.36
CA GLY A 26 -3.81 12.01 10.26
C GLY A 26 -3.22 12.82 9.10
N ILE A 27 -2.21 12.32 8.38
CA ILE A 27 -1.63 12.96 7.19
C ILE A 27 -1.62 11.96 6.02
N GLN A 28 -2.44 12.25 5.00
CA GLN A 28 -2.53 11.45 3.79
C GLN A 28 -1.37 11.79 2.84
N GLY A 29 -0.73 10.79 2.24
CA GLY A 29 0.25 10.98 1.17
C GLY A 29 1.59 11.62 1.58
N ASP A 30 2.04 11.44 2.82
CA ASP A 30 3.10 12.26 3.44
C ASP A 30 4.52 12.01 2.88
N THR A 31 4.93 10.74 2.72
CA THR A 31 6.31 10.40 2.36
C THR A 31 6.35 9.39 1.20
N PRO A 32 6.88 9.75 0.00
CA PRO A 32 7.04 8.80 -1.09
C PRO A 32 8.07 7.72 -0.72
N LEU A 33 7.74 6.46 -0.99
CA LEU A 33 8.59 5.31 -0.76
C LEU A 33 9.12 4.79 -2.10
N CYS A 34 10.38 4.32 -2.10
CA CYS A 34 10.87 3.58 -3.25
C CYS A 34 10.42 2.11 -3.18
N HIS A 35 10.41 1.42 -4.33
CA HIS A 35 10.02 0.01 -4.41
C HIS A 35 10.87 -0.89 -3.49
N VAL A 36 12.17 -0.61 -3.36
CA VAL A 36 13.08 -1.40 -2.52
C VAL A 36 12.69 -1.31 -1.04
N ASP A 37 12.39 -0.10 -0.55
CA ASP A 37 11.96 0.10 0.84
C ASP A 37 10.63 -0.62 1.11
N PHE A 38 9.71 -0.58 0.14
CA PHE A 38 8.45 -1.31 0.25
C PHE A 38 8.65 -2.82 0.30
N VAL A 39 9.48 -3.43 -0.56
CA VAL A 39 9.75 -4.87 -0.52
C VAL A 39 10.33 -5.30 0.83
N VAL A 40 11.21 -4.47 1.42
CA VAL A 40 11.76 -4.74 2.76
C VAL A 40 10.69 -4.63 3.85
N ALA A 41 9.81 -3.63 3.74
CA ALA A 41 8.71 -3.42 4.68
C ALA A 41 7.59 -4.46 4.54
N GLN A 42 7.36 -4.99 3.34
CA GLN A 42 6.25 -5.88 2.99
C GLN A 42 6.16 -7.11 3.90
N LYS A 43 7.28 -7.62 4.40
CA LYS A 43 7.32 -8.74 5.36
C LYS A 43 6.62 -8.43 6.69
N TRP A 44 6.51 -7.16 7.05
CA TRP A 44 5.87 -6.65 8.27
C TRP A 44 4.51 -6.02 8.00
N LEU A 45 4.05 -6.00 6.75
CA LEU A 45 2.78 -5.42 6.35
C LEU A 45 1.71 -6.50 6.18
N VAL A 46 0.47 -6.08 6.30
CA VAL A 46 -0.71 -6.84 5.90
C VAL A 46 -1.50 -5.98 4.92
N CYS A 47 -1.94 -6.59 3.82
CA CYS A 47 -2.86 -5.94 2.91
C CYS A 47 -4.20 -5.83 3.61
N ASP A 48 -4.62 -4.59 3.85
CA ASP A 48 -5.81 -4.27 4.62
C ASP A 48 -7.01 -4.02 3.72
N GLU A 49 -6.80 -3.29 2.62
CA GLU A 49 -7.84 -2.95 1.66
C GLU A 49 -7.22 -2.91 0.26
N THR A 50 -7.95 -3.38 -0.74
CA THR A 50 -7.63 -3.19 -2.16
C THR A 50 -8.70 -2.32 -2.78
N TRP A 51 -8.30 -1.37 -3.63
CA TRP A 51 -9.23 -0.45 -4.27
C TRP A 51 -8.97 -0.35 -5.77
N THR A 52 -9.99 0.08 -6.49
CA THR A 52 -9.95 0.35 -7.93
C THR A 52 -10.72 1.64 -8.21
N GLN A 53 -10.17 2.51 -9.06
CA GLN A 53 -10.77 3.77 -9.47
C GLN A 53 -10.50 4.03 -10.95
N THR A 54 -11.52 4.44 -11.69
CA THR A 54 -11.38 4.86 -13.09
C THR A 54 -11.35 6.39 -13.19
N VAL A 55 -10.27 6.94 -13.75
CA VAL A 55 -10.11 8.39 -13.99
C VAL A 55 -9.93 8.62 -15.48
N GLY A 56 -10.83 9.37 -16.11
CA GLY A 56 -10.74 9.71 -17.53
C GLY A 56 -10.73 8.49 -18.48
N GLY A 57 -11.35 7.38 -18.08
CA GLY A 57 -11.35 6.11 -18.83
C GLY A 57 -10.12 5.23 -18.60
N THR A 58 -9.16 5.68 -17.78
CA THR A 58 -8.01 4.88 -17.34
C THR A 58 -8.32 4.28 -15.97
N GLU A 59 -8.14 2.98 -15.81
CA GLU A 59 -8.33 2.30 -14.53
C GLU A 59 -7.03 2.33 -13.72
N PHE A 60 -7.15 2.71 -12.46
CA PHE A 60 -6.10 2.68 -11.44
C PHE A 60 -6.54 1.72 -10.35
N GLY A 61 -5.62 0.89 -9.90
CA GLY A 61 -5.79 0.05 -8.74
C GLY A 61 -4.85 0.49 -7.63
N GLY A 62 -5.02 -0.13 -6.49
CA GLY A 62 -4.11 0.06 -5.39
C GLY A 62 -4.40 -0.86 -4.23
N ALA A 63 -3.46 -0.88 -3.30
CA ALA A 63 -3.57 -1.61 -2.07
C ALA A 63 -3.14 -0.72 -0.91
N VAL A 64 -3.84 -0.90 0.19
CA VAL A 64 -3.56 -0.26 1.45
C VAL A 64 -2.93 -1.31 2.33
N TRP A 65 -1.72 -1.02 2.77
CA TRP A 65 -0.93 -1.89 3.60
C TRP A 65 -0.85 -1.30 5.00
N ARG A 66 -1.20 -2.08 6.02
CA ARG A 66 -1.00 -1.69 7.42
C ARG A 66 0.15 -2.48 8.01
N GLN A 67 0.88 -1.88 8.93
CA GLN A 67 1.85 -2.62 9.73
C GLN A 67 1.14 -3.68 10.56
N ARG A 68 1.66 -4.91 10.55
CA ARG A 68 1.20 -5.96 11.47
C ARG A 68 1.51 -5.50 12.89
N THR A 69 0.47 -5.36 13.70
CA THR A 69 0.66 -5.23 15.14
C THR A 69 1.03 -6.62 15.66
N ASP A 70 2.31 -6.83 16.00
CA ASP A 70 2.69 -7.98 16.83
C ASP A 70 2.10 -7.73 18.23
N GLY A 71 0.84 -8.09 18.43
CA GLY A 71 0.12 -7.62 19.62
C GLY A 71 -1.38 -7.90 19.70
N GLU A 72 -1.93 -8.88 18.97
CA GLU A 72 -3.17 -9.54 19.41
C GLU A 72 -2.81 -10.85 20.13
N ASN A 73 -2.05 -10.72 21.22
CA ASN A 73 -1.99 -11.72 22.28
C ASN A 73 -2.15 -11.03 23.63
N THR A 74 -3.36 -10.55 23.91
CA THR A 74 -4.00 -10.56 25.24
C THR A 74 -5.46 -10.20 24.96
N THR A 75 -6.42 -11.11 25.13
CA THR A 75 -7.06 -11.37 26.42
C THR A 75 -7.75 -12.74 26.35
N LEU A 76 -7.46 -13.57 27.35
CA LEU A 76 -8.18 -14.80 27.68
C LEU A 76 -9.68 -14.56 27.92
#